data_AF-A0A953AQB2-F1
#
_entry.id   AF-A0A953AQB2-F1
#
_cell.length_a   1.000
_cell.length_b   1.000
_cell.length_c   1.000
_cell.angle_alpha   90.00
_cell.angle_beta   90.00
_cell.angle_gamma   90.00
#
_symmetry.space_group_name_H-M   'P 1'
#
loop_
_entity.id
_entity.type
_entity.pdbx_description
1 polymer ?
#
loop_
_entity_poly.entity_id
_entity_poly.type
_entity_poly.pdbx_seq_one_letter_code
_entity_poly.pdbx_strand_id
1 'polypeptide(L)'
;MTEHADPRAPATLAPGSLLAWLRAHAWIGGWWIGGRAVMLVTAVVVGALAPWDGNGVVRRAGPFGLLGAWDGHWYRLVASSGYLLVPGRQSDPAFFPLYPLLLRGVHATGVGYLAAGVLVSNLAFLGALVALHALTRELLGPDLARRTTRYAAIFPLGYSFSMVYPESLVLCAIAVAALA
;
A
#
# COMPACT_ATOMS: atom_id res chain seq x y z
N MET A 1 34.75 -37.71 2.79
CA MET A 1 33.97 -37.12 1.68
C MET A 1 33.03 -36.11 2.32
N THR A 2 33.50 -34.88 2.53
CA THR A 2 32.77 -33.83 3.26
C THR A 2 31.85 -33.12 2.28
N GLU A 3 30.56 -33.28 2.50
CA GLU A 3 29.48 -32.64 1.75
C GLU A 3 29.57 -31.13 1.94
N HIS A 4 29.90 -30.41 0.86
CA HIS A 4 30.01 -28.97 0.83
C HIS A 4 28.58 -28.41 0.67
N ALA A 5 27.93 -28.08 1.78
CA ALA A 5 26.59 -27.50 1.77
C ALA A 5 26.63 -26.14 1.06
N ASP A 6 25.81 -25.98 0.02
CA ASP A 6 25.69 -24.78 -0.80
C ASP A 6 25.17 -23.59 0.04
N PRO A 7 25.94 -22.50 0.20
CA PRO A 7 25.53 -21.32 0.97
C PRO A 7 24.38 -20.51 0.33
N ARG A 8 23.88 -20.92 -0.84
CA ARG A 8 22.79 -20.24 -1.57
C ARG A 8 21.43 -20.94 -1.46
N ALA A 9 21.30 -22.02 -0.67
CA ALA A 9 20.01 -22.64 -0.44
C ALA A 9 19.08 -21.66 0.31
N PRO A 10 17.88 -21.35 -0.22
CA PRO A 10 16.93 -20.47 0.48
C PRO A 10 16.57 -21.12 1.81
N ALA A 11 16.83 -20.39 2.91
CA ALA A 11 16.53 -20.88 4.25
C ALA A 11 15.02 -21.17 4.36
N THR A 12 14.66 -22.46 4.36
CA THR A 12 13.29 -22.89 4.61
C THR A 12 12.94 -22.52 6.04
N LEU A 13 12.12 -21.48 6.22
CA LEU A 13 11.61 -21.10 7.53
C LEU A 13 10.77 -22.24 8.08
N ALA A 14 11.25 -22.89 9.15
CA ALA A 14 10.43 -23.83 9.90
C ALA A 14 9.15 -23.10 10.40
N PRO A 15 7.98 -23.75 10.48
CA PRO A 15 6.75 -23.09 10.94
C PRO A 15 6.88 -22.38 12.30
N GLY A 16 7.72 -22.93 13.20
CA GLY A 16 8.07 -22.30 14.48
C GLY A 16 8.90 -21.02 14.36
N SER A 17 9.72 -20.87 13.31
CA SER A 17 10.51 -19.66 13.06
C SER A 17 9.66 -18.55 12.45
N LEU A 18 8.67 -18.86 11.60
CA LEU A 18 7.76 -17.85 11.05
C LEU A 18 6.87 -17.25 12.14
N LEU A 19 6.24 -18.07 12.99
CA LEU A 19 5.39 -17.56 14.07
C LEU A 19 6.19 -16.76 15.09
N ALA A 20 7.40 -17.20 15.44
CA ALA A 20 8.29 -16.44 16.30
C ALA A 20 8.70 -15.10 15.67
N TRP A 21 9.01 -15.10 14.38
CA TRP A 21 9.33 -13.87 13.64
C TRP A 21 8.13 -12.92 13.58
N LEU A 22 6.94 -13.41 13.25
CA LEU A 22 5.71 -12.61 13.21
C LEU A 22 5.41 -12.00 14.57
N ARG A 23 5.56 -12.77 15.66
CA ARG A 23 5.39 -12.27 17.04
C ARG A 23 6.42 -11.19 17.36
N ALA A 24 7.69 -11.39 17.00
CA ALA A 24 8.75 -10.41 17.21
C ALA A 24 8.52 -9.10 16.43
N HIS A 25 7.82 -9.15 15.30
CA HIS A 25 7.54 -8.00 14.43
C HIS A 25 6.09 -7.51 14.49
N ALA A 26 5.26 -8.06 15.38
CA ALA A 26 3.84 -7.69 15.52
C ALA A 26 3.65 -6.21 15.83
N TRP A 27 4.65 -5.56 16.44
CA TRP A 27 4.65 -4.12 16.68
C TRP A 27 4.58 -3.30 15.38
N ILE A 28 5.12 -3.79 14.26
CA ILE A 28 5.00 -3.12 12.94
C ILE A 28 3.52 -3.09 12.53
N GLY A 29 2.83 -4.22 12.67
CA GLY A 29 1.40 -4.32 12.44
C GLY A 29 0.60 -3.38 13.35
N GLY A 30 0.98 -3.27 14.63
CA GLY A 30 0.34 -2.33 15.56
C GLY A 30 0.43 -0.87 15.12
N TRP A 31 1.63 -0.41 14.71
CA TRP A 31 1.81 0.95 14.19
C TRP A 31 1.11 1.18 12.86
N TRP A 32 1.11 0.18 11.99
CA TRP A 32 0.36 0.20 10.74
C TRP A 32 -1.14 0.37 11.00
N ILE A 33 -1.75 -0.47 11.85
CA ILE A 33 -3.18 -0.35 12.23
C ILE A 33 -3.46 1.03 12.81
N GLY A 34 -2.65 1.50 13.76
CA GLY A 34 -2.82 2.81 14.38
C GLY A 34 -2.79 3.95 13.38
N GLY A 35 -1.80 3.97 12.49
CA GLY A 35 -1.70 4.98 11.43
C GLY A 35 -2.86 4.94 10.44
N ARG A 36 -3.32 3.74 10.07
CA ARG A 36 -4.49 3.60 9.18
C ARG A 36 -5.79 4.02 9.87
N ALA A 37 -5.95 3.72 11.16
CA ALA A 37 -7.11 4.16 11.93
C ALA A 37 -7.18 5.69 12.01
N VAL A 38 -6.07 6.36 12.30
CA VAL A 38 -5.99 7.84 12.26
C VAL A 38 -6.40 8.36 10.89
N MET A 39 -5.82 7.81 9.81
CA MET A 39 -6.14 8.25 8.45
C MET A 39 -7.62 8.01 8.08
N LEU A 40 -8.18 6.86 8.43
CA LEU A 40 -9.60 6.56 8.19
C LEU A 40 -10.50 7.52 8.95
N VAL A 41 -10.20 7.78 10.22
CA VAL A 41 -10.94 8.78 11.02
C VAL A 41 -10.84 10.16 10.37
N THR A 42 -9.64 10.59 9.97
CA THR A 42 -9.45 11.86 9.26
C THR A 42 -10.25 11.91 7.97
N ALA A 43 -10.23 10.85 7.15
CA ALA A 43 -10.97 10.79 5.90
C ALA A 43 -12.49 10.89 6.12
N VAL A 44 -13.02 10.19 7.12
CA VAL A 44 -14.44 10.22 7.49
C VAL A 44 -14.84 11.60 8.01
N VAL A 45 -14.05 12.17 8.92
CA VAL A 45 -14.30 13.51 9.49
C VAL A 45 -14.24 14.58 8.41
N VAL A 46 -13.21 14.56 7.56
CA VAL A 46 -13.11 15.50 6.42
C VAL A 46 -14.27 15.28 5.46
N GLY A 47 -14.64 14.05 5.14
CA GLY A 47 -15.78 13.74 4.27
C GLY A 47 -17.13 14.20 4.84
N ALA A 48 -17.28 14.22 6.18
CA ALA A 48 -18.48 14.69 6.85
C ALA A 48 -18.55 16.21 7.01
N LEU A 49 -17.40 16.89 7.14
CA LEU A 49 -17.32 18.32 7.44
C LEU A 49 -17.00 19.20 6.24
N ALA A 50 -16.28 18.70 5.24
CA ALA A 50 -15.79 19.52 4.12
C ALA A 50 -16.92 19.81 3.11
N PRO A 51 -17.21 21.09 2.81
CA PRO A 51 -18.23 21.45 1.83
C PRO A 51 -17.68 21.48 0.38
N TRP A 52 -17.11 20.39 -0.15
CA TRP A 52 -16.46 20.41 -1.49
C TRP A 52 -16.62 19.05 -2.22
N ASP A 53 -16.73 18.91 -3.55
CA ASP A 53 -16.51 19.77 -4.73
C ASP A 53 -17.58 19.50 -5.85
N GLY A 54 -17.59 20.31 -6.91
CA GLY A 54 -18.63 20.36 -7.96
C GLY A 54 -18.87 19.10 -8.82
N ASN A 55 -18.19 17.99 -8.54
CA ASN A 55 -18.24 16.76 -9.36
C ASN A 55 -19.15 15.67 -8.77
N GLY A 56 -19.51 15.74 -7.48
CA GLY A 56 -20.45 14.82 -6.81
C GLY A 56 -20.02 13.35 -6.71
N VAL A 57 -18.87 12.95 -7.28
CA VAL A 57 -18.35 11.57 -7.30
C VAL A 57 -18.00 11.08 -5.89
N VAL A 58 -17.38 11.94 -5.08
CA VAL A 58 -17.00 11.62 -3.70
C VAL A 58 -18.25 11.41 -2.82
N ARG A 59 -19.31 12.20 -3.04
CA ARG A 59 -20.57 12.11 -2.27
C ARG A 59 -21.36 10.83 -2.54
N ARG A 60 -21.30 10.29 -3.77
CA ARG A 60 -21.97 9.02 -4.13
C ARG A 60 -21.27 7.79 -3.57
N ALA A 61 -19.97 7.87 -3.29
CA ALA A 61 -19.17 6.75 -2.79
C ALA A 61 -19.20 6.61 -1.25
N GLY A 62 -20.00 7.40 -0.55
CA GLY A 62 -20.16 7.34 0.90
C GLY A 62 -18.92 7.83 1.67
N PRO A 63 -18.79 7.50 2.97
CA PRO A 63 -17.75 8.04 3.84
C PRO A 63 -16.31 7.67 3.43
N PHE A 64 -16.16 6.67 2.55
CA PHE A 64 -14.87 6.23 2.00
C PHE A 64 -14.55 6.80 0.62
N GLY A 65 -15.44 7.62 0.04
CA GLY A 65 -15.26 8.18 -1.29
C GLY A 65 -13.95 8.96 -1.46
N LEU A 66 -13.50 9.62 -0.38
CA LEU A 66 -12.24 10.37 -0.37
C LEU A 66 -11.02 9.48 -0.67
N LEU A 67 -11.07 8.20 -0.28
CA LEU A 67 -9.97 7.26 -0.54
C LEU A 67 -9.78 6.95 -2.02
N GLY A 68 -10.79 7.22 -2.86
CA GLY A 68 -10.72 7.04 -4.32
C GLY A 68 -10.76 8.35 -5.10
N ALA A 69 -10.55 9.50 -4.44
CA ALA A 69 -10.56 10.81 -5.07
C ALA A 69 -9.31 11.06 -5.94
N TRP A 70 -9.32 12.17 -6.70
CA TRP A 70 -8.24 12.60 -7.59
C TRP A 70 -7.78 11.48 -8.54
N ASP A 71 -6.50 11.11 -8.53
CA ASP A 71 -5.96 10.09 -9.45
C ASP A 71 -6.44 8.67 -9.14
N GLY A 72 -6.95 8.45 -7.93
CA GLY A 72 -7.63 7.20 -7.60
C GLY A 72 -8.88 6.95 -8.44
N HIS A 73 -9.47 7.98 -9.03
CA HIS A 73 -10.51 7.82 -10.06
C HIS A 73 -9.94 7.19 -11.33
N TRP A 74 -8.81 7.70 -11.83
CA TRP A 74 -8.19 7.22 -13.07
C TRP A 74 -7.71 5.78 -12.96
N TYR A 75 -7.05 5.40 -11.86
CA TYR A 75 -6.66 4.01 -11.64
C TYR A 75 -7.84 3.04 -11.64
N ARG A 76 -8.97 3.44 -11.06
CA ARG A 76 -10.21 2.63 -11.07
C ARG A 76 -10.83 2.56 -12.46
N LEU A 77 -10.80 3.67 -13.21
CA LEU A 77 -11.31 3.71 -14.58
C LEU A 77 -10.51 2.78 -15.50
N VAL A 78 -9.17 2.83 -15.44
CA VAL A 78 -8.31 1.92 -16.19
C VAL A 78 -8.56 0.47 -15.78
N ALA A 79 -8.74 0.22 -14.48
CA ALA A 79 -9.01 -1.13 -13.98
C ALA A 79 -10.38 -1.67 -14.44
N SER A 80 -11.41 -0.82 -14.55
CA SER A 80 -12.75 -1.24 -14.98
C SER A 80 -12.89 -1.35 -16.49
N SER A 81 -12.28 -0.41 -17.23
CA SER A 81 -12.62 -0.15 -18.63
C SER A 81 -11.44 -0.30 -19.58
N GLY A 82 -10.23 -0.54 -19.06
CA GLY A 82 -8.99 -0.49 -19.84
C GLY A 82 -8.54 0.94 -20.11
N TYR A 83 -7.44 1.08 -20.85
CA TYR A 83 -6.90 2.39 -21.23
C TYR A 83 -7.73 3.03 -22.34
N LEU A 84 -7.93 4.34 -22.23
CA LEU A 84 -8.58 5.19 -23.21
C LEU A 84 -7.74 6.45 -23.48
N LEU A 85 -7.22 6.55 -24.70
CA LEU A 85 -6.60 7.78 -25.21
C LEU A 85 -7.63 8.60 -26.00
N VAL A 86 -7.93 9.80 -25.52
CA VAL A 86 -8.78 10.79 -26.19
C VAL A 86 -7.94 12.02 -26.55
N PRO A 87 -7.60 12.23 -27.84
CA PRO A 87 -6.84 13.40 -28.26
C PRO A 87 -7.48 14.72 -27.81
N GLY A 88 -6.68 15.64 -27.29
CA GLY A 88 -7.14 16.96 -26.83
C GLY A 88 -7.93 16.96 -25.52
N ARG A 89 -8.02 15.83 -24.81
CA ARG A 89 -8.67 15.71 -23.50
C ARG A 89 -7.79 14.94 -22.50
N GLN A 90 -8.09 15.11 -21.21
CA GLN A 90 -7.45 14.30 -20.17
C GLN A 90 -7.73 12.82 -20.42
N SER A 91 -6.65 12.03 -20.43
CA SER A 91 -6.65 10.60 -20.79
C SER A 91 -5.76 9.83 -19.82
N ASP A 92 -5.93 8.51 -19.79
CA ASP A 92 -5.29 7.63 -18.82
C ASP A 92 -3.97 6.91 -19.22
N PRO A 93 -3.36 7.07 -20.41
CA PRO A 93 -2.09 6.39 -20.72
C PRO A 93 -0.89 6.73 -19.82
N ALA A 94 -0.98 7.80 -19.02
CA ALA A 94 0.07 8.19 -18.06
C ALA A 94 0.12 7.27 -16.82
N PHE A 95 -0.89 6.46 -16.57
CA PHE A 95 -0.98 5.59 -15.39
C PHE A 95 -0.32 4.23 -15.66
N PHE A 96 0.59 3.79 -14.80
CA PHE A 96 1.29 2.51 -14.98
C PHE A 96 0.35 1.30 -14.79
N PRO A 97 0.50 0.22 -15.58
CA PRO A 97 -0.50 -0.85 -15.68
C PRO A 97 -0.55 -1.81 -14.49
N LEU A 98 0.55 -1.97 -13.76
CA LEU A 98 0.63 -2.96 -12.68
C LEU A 98 -0.45 -2.75 -11.61
N TYR A 99 -0.65 -1.51 -11.18
CA TYR A 99 -1.62 -1.20 -10.12
C TYR A 99 -3.07 -1.47 -10.58
N PRO A 100 -3.57 -0.96 -11.73
CA PRO A 100 -4.87 -1.36 -12.28
C PRO A 100 -5.06 -2.87 -12.46
N LEU A 101 -4.02 -3.60 -12.86
CA LEU A 101 -4.09 -5.06 -13.00
C LEU A 101 -4.29 -5.76 -11.64
N LEU A 102 -3.62 -5.30 -10.59
CA LEU A 102 -3.84 -5.80 -9.22
C LEU A 102 -5.27 -5.48 -8.74
N LEU A 103 -5.77 -4.29 -9.03
CA LEU A 103 -7.16 -3.91 -8.74
C LEU A 103 -8.15 -4.86 -9.43
N ARG A 104 -7.93 -5.21 -10.71
CA ARG A 104 -8.75 -6.19 -11.44
C ARG A 104 -8.69 -7.58 -10.80
N GLY A 105 -7.49 -8.02 -10.40
CA GLY A 105 -7.31 -9.30 -9.72
C GLY A 105 -8.08 -9.39 -8.41
N VAL A 106 -8.02 -8.35 -7.58
CA VAL A 106 -8.81 -8.28 -6.34
C VAL A 106 -10.30 -8.14 -6.63
N HIS A 107 -10.68 -7.35 -7.63
CA HIS A 107 -12.08 -7.18 -8.04
C HIS A 107 -12.73 -8.51 -8.46
N ALA A 108 -11.97 -9.41 -9.09
CA ALA A 108 -12.45 -10.74 -9.48
C ALA A 108 -12.95 -11.59 -8.29
N THR A 109 -12.60 -11.22 -7.04
CA THR A 109 -13.14 -11.87 -5.82
C THR A 109 -14.53 -11.36 -5.41
N GLY A 110 -15.11 -10.41 -6.15
CA GLY A 110 -16.42 -9.79 -5.86
C GLY A 110 -16.34 -8.46 -5.11
N VAL A 111 -15.12 -7.99 -4.78
CA VAL A 111 -14.89 -6.71 -4.08
C VAL A 111 -14.94 -5.55 -5.08
N GLY A 112 -15.67 -4.46 -4.79
CA GLY A 112 -15.70 -3.29 -5.68
C GLY A 112 -14.34 -2.59 -5.84
N TYR A 113 -14.09 -1.94 -6.99
CA TYR A 113 -12.78 -1.34 -7.31
C TYR A 113 -12.24 -0.33 -6.30
N LEU A 114 -13.10 0.43 -5.61
CA LEU A 114 -12.68 1.33 -4.52
C LEU A 114 -12.05 0.52 -3.37
N ALA A 115 -12.77 -0.49 -2.88
CA ALA A 115 -12.29 -1.35 -1.81
C ALA A 115 -11.08 -2.18 -2.25
N ALA A 116 -11.06 -2.65 -3.50
CA ALA A 116 -9.91 -3.35 -4.07
C ALA A 116 -8.64 -2.47 -4.03
N GLY A 117 -8.73 -1.21 -4.46
CA GLY A 117 -7.60 -0.29 -4.41
C GLY A 117 -7.13 0.03 -2.99
N VAL A 118 -8.07 0.28 -2.07
CA VAL A 118 -7.75 0.50 -0.65
C VAL A 118 -7.05 -0.73 -0.06
N LEU A 119 -7.54 -1.94 -0.33
CA LEU A 119 -6.92 -3.18 0.14
C LEU A 119 -5.50 -3.35 -0.41
N VAL A 120 -5.33 -3.20 -1.73
CA VAL A 120 -4.01 -3.33 -2.37
C VAL A 120 -3.02 -2.33 -1.79
N SER A 121 -3.39 -1.05 -1.68
CA SER A 121 -2.49 -0.02 -1.17
C SER A 121 -2.14 -0.22 0.31
N ASN A 122 -3.09 -0.67 1.14
CA ASN A 122 -2.83 -0.89 2.56
C ASN A 122 -1.98 -2.13 2.82
N LEU A 123 -2.21 -3.23 2.09
CA LEU A 123 -1.40 -4.44 2.17
C LEU A 123 0.01 -4.20 1.62
N ALA A 124 0.12 -3.50 0.49
CA ALA A 124 1.40 -3.09 -0.05
C ALA A 124 2.17 -2.19 0.92
N PHE A 125 1.48 -1.30 1.64
CA PHE A 125 2.11 -0.44 2.64
C PHE A 125 2.63 -1.25 3.84
N LEU A 126 1.88 -2.27 4.29
CA LEU A 126 2.36 -3.18 5.34
C LEU A 126 3.64 -3.92 4.87
N GLY A 127 3.63 -4.43 3.63
CA GLY A 127 4.81 -5.01 3.01
C GLY A 127 5.99 -4.03 2.94
N ALA A 128 5.71 -2.78 2.56
CA ALA A 128 6.70 -1.72 2.51
C ALA A 128 7.31 -1.43 3.89
N LEU A 129 6.51 -1.39 4.97
CA LEU A 129 7.03 -1.17 6.32
C LEU A 129 7.94 -2.31 6.79
N VAL A 130 7.61 -3.56 6.44
CA VAL A 130 8.43 -4.73 6.74
C VAL A 130 9.75 -4.68 5.98
N ALA A 131 9.70 -4.45 4.66
CA ALA A 131 10.89 -4.36 3.82
C ALA A 131 11.78 -3.16 4.23
N LEU A 132 11.17 -1.99 4.46
CA LEU A 132 11.89 -0.79 4.91
C LEU A 132 12.52 -1.00 6.29
N HIS A 133 11.86 -1.72 7.19
CA HIS A 133 12.43 -2.08 8.49
C HIS A 133 13.68 -2.94 8.31
N ALA A 134 13.59 -4.00 7.50
CA ALA A 134 14.72 -4.88 7.22
C ALA A 134 15.88 -4.11 6.60
N LEU A 135 15.61 -3.30 5.57
CA LEU A 135 16.62 -2.51 4.86
C LEU A 135 17.32 -1.52 5.79
N THR A 136 16.55 -0.77 6.58
CA THR A 136 17.12 0.21 7.51
C THR A 136 17.92 -0.48 8.62
N ARG A 137 17.52 -1.68 9.03
CA ARG A 137 18.23 -2.45 10.05
C ARG A 137 19.61 -2.91 9.55
N GLU A 138 19.71 -3.31 8.29
CA GLU A 138 20.98 -3.71 7.67
C GLU A 138 21.91 -2.51 7.46
N LEU A 139 21.37 -1.37 7.02
CA LEU A 139 22.18 -0.19 6.69
C LEU A 139 22.55 0.66 7.90
N LEU A 140 21.62 0.85 8.84
CA LEU A 140 21.69 1.87 9.90
C LEU A 140 21.49 1.31 11.31
N GLY A 141 21.33 -0.01 11.44
CA GLY A 141 21.16 -0.69 12.72
C GLY A 141 19.73 -0.68 13.29
N PRO A 142 19.51 -1.42 14.38
CA PRO A 142 18.17 -1.75 14.87
C PRO A 142 17.38 -0.57 15.45
N ASP A 143 18.05 0.41 16.06
CA ASP A 143 17.38 1.56 16.67
C ASP A 143 16.78 2.50 15.61
N LEU A 144 17.56 2.82 14.58
CA LEU A 144 17.09 3.65 13.47
C LEU A 144 16.02 2.91 12.68
N ALA A 145 16.16 1.60 12.46
CA ALA A 145 15.13 0.79 11.81
C ALA A 145 13.77 0.88 12.52
N ARG A 146 13.75 0.78 13.86
CA ARG A 146 12.51 0.93 14.63
C ARG A 146 11.89 2.31 14.48
N ARG A 147 12.70 3.37 14.54
CA ARG A 147 12.22 4.76 14.42
C ARG A 147 11.67 5.02 13.02
N THR A 148 12.42 4.67 11.97
CA THR A 148 12.01 4.83 10.57
C THR A 148 10.67 4.14 10.30
N THR A 149 10.49 2.90 10.74
CA THR A 149 9.22 2.18 10.54
C THR A 149 8.05 2.87 11.24
N ARG A 150 8.23 3.35 12.48
CA ARG A 150 7.17 4.07 13.22
C ARG A 150 6.82 5.38 12.54
N TYR A 151 7.83 6.17 12.17
CA TYR A 151 7.62 7.46 11.52
C TYR A 151 6.96 7.29 10.15
N ALA A 152 7.37 6.30 9.37
CA ALA A 152 6.70 5.98 8.10
C ALA A 152 5.23 5.62 8.31
N ALA A 153 4.90 4.80 9.32
CA ALA A 153 3.54 4.36 9.60
C ALA A 153 2.57 5.52 9.95
N ILE A 154 3.08 6.55 10.64
CA ILE A 154 2.29 7.71 11.10
C ILE A 154 2.54 9.00 10.31
N PHE A 155 3.33 8.93 9.23
CA PHE A 155 3.74 10.11 8.48
C PHE A 155 2.50 10.88 7.98
N PRO A 156 2.33 12.17 8.33
CA PRO A 156 1.11 12.92 8.04
C PRO A 156 0.79 13.02 6.54
N LEU A 157 1.81 13.17 5.69
CA LEU A 157 1.64 13.18 4.23
C LEU A 157 1.56 11.77 3.62
N GLY A 158 1.60 10.72 4.45
CA GLY A 158 1.41 9.33 4.07
C GLY A 158 -0.05 8.93 3.84
N TYR A 159 -0.96 9.90 3.67
CA TYR A 159 -2.36 9.64 3.37
C TYR A 159 -2.54 8.91 2.04
N SER A 160 -1.68 9.20 1.04
CA SER A 160 -1.66 8.50 -0.26
C SER A 160 -1.45 6.99 -0.09
N PHE A 161 -0.74 6.55 0.96
CA PHE A 161 -0.57 5.12 1.26
C PHE A 161 -1.87 4.41 1.71
N SER A 162 -2.93 5.17 1.99
CA SER A 162 -4.27 4.65 2.31
C SER A 162 -5.28 4.82 1.17
N MET A 163 -4.93 5.59 0.13
CA MET A 163 -5.81 5.88 -1.00
C MET A 163 -5.64 4.84 -2.12
N VAL A 164 -6.51 4.89 -3.13
CA VAL A 164 -6.41 4.07 -4.35
C VAL A 164 -5.28 4.59 -5.26
N TYR A 165 -4.06 4.41 -4.78
CA TYR A 165 -2.86 5.10 -5.20
C TYR A 165 -1.68 4.10 -5.13
N PRO A 166 -0.77 4.06 -6.13
CA PRO A 166 0.26 3.03 -6.23
C PRO A 166 1.49 3.26 -5.34
N GLU A 167 1.57 4.37 -4.60
CA GLU A 167 2.75 4.81 -3.85
C GLU A 167 3.19 3.76 -2.83
N SER A 168 2.22 3.08 -2.19
CA SER A 168 2.52 1.96 -1.28
C SER A 168 3.18 0.79 -1.99
N LEU A 169 2.71 0.48 -3.21
CA LEU A 169 3.26 -0.59 -4.04
C LEU A 169 4.67 -0.23 -4.52
N VAL A 170 4.87 1.01 -4.96
CA VAL A 170 6.17 1.53 -5.40
C VAL A 170 7.17 1.52 -4.25
N LEU A 171 6.78 2.02 -3.06
CA LEU A 171 7.63 2.01 -1.89
C LEU A 171 8.02 0.57 -1.49
N CYS A 172 7.06 -0.36 -1.51
CA CYS A 172 7.31 -1.77 -1.25
C CYS A 172 8.31 -2.35 -2.25
N ALA A 173 8.06 -2.15 -3.55
CA ALA A 173 8.91 -2.66 -4.62
C ALA A 173 10.35 -2.12 -4.52
N ILE A 174 10.52 -0.81 -4.26
CA ILE A 174 11.84 -0.19 -4.09
C ILE A 174 12.55 -0.75 -2.86
N ALA A 175 11.86 -0.84 -1.72
CA ALA A 175 12.45 -1.35 -0.48
C ALA A 175 12.85 -2.83 -0.59
N VAL A 176 12.04 -3.65 -1.25
CA VAL A 176 12.35 -5.06 -1.53
C VAL A 176 13.51 -5.17 -2.52
N ALA A 177 13.52 -4.38 -3.58
CA ALA A 177 14.60 -4.39 -4.57
C ALA A 177 15.94 -3.97 -3.96
N ALA A 178 15.94 -3.05 -3.00
CA ALA A 178 17.15 -2.58 -2.32
C ALA A 178 17.70 -3.57 -1.27
N LEU A 179 16.95 -4.62 -0.93
CA LEU A 179 17.41 -5.72 -0.05
C LEU A 179 18.09 -6.86 -0.81
N ALA A 180 17.94 -6.91 -2.13
CA ALA A 180 18.46 -7.97 -3.01
C ALA A 180 19.87 -7.62 -3.52
#